data_AF-A0A958QRY1-F1
#
_entry.id   AF-A0A958QRY1-F1
#
_cell.length_a   1.000
_cell.length_b   1.000
_cell.length_c   1.000
_cell.angle_alpha   90.00
_cell.angle_beta   90.00
_cell.angle_gamma   90.00
#
_symmetry.space_group_name_H-M   'P 1'
#
loop_
_entity.id
_entity.type
_entity.pdbx_description
1 polymer ?
#
loop_
_entity_poly.entity_id
_entity_poly.type
_entity_poly.pdbx_seq_one_letter_code
_entity_poly.pdbx_strand_id
1 'polypeptide(L)'
;MQSSRWLTFGFCNSVSDSLLHLFPSSVTATAPYPITTKFRMFHGGEQSRIVTVEGMRLGQPDGVRLSDLFSSLREGSVGPIGVEVSFHTLQPRLELGGSRCVVEIASRSASSRFSAAYPLRFAGFDPLKSYGRVVLKDALTKSSVVLLNGTPDTIEASVLPSVRAPSQNVSGQNDTETSHLEVLPFFVEQVGPFSAVEIPFPDDIFQKMRATECSWGLVRGASVEVSLKRSAINDSARSKISKRTEIEGSMCGSFLVHRDANTHVPMSIIPADYPLSVLEPVKDAEQEGEGEPEDQLEEDVG
;
A
#
# COMPACT_ATOMS: atom_id res chain seq x y z
N MET A 1 -2.96 -25.21 6.90
CA MET A 1 -2.78 -24.74 5.51
C MET A 1 -2.23 -23.33 5.60
N GLN A 2 -1.05 -23.06 5.03
CA GLN A 2 -0.48 -21.72 5.05
C GLN A 2 -0.93 -20.94 3.81
N SER A 3 -1.24 -19.66 3.99
CA SER A 3 -1.56 -18.76 2.89
C SER A 3 -0.94 -17.38 3.11
N SER A 4 -0.42 -16.81 2.02
CA SER A 4 -0.01 -15.41 1.92
C SER A 4 -1.05 -14.70 1.07
N ARG A 5 -1.59 -13.58 1.56
CA ARG A 5 -2.64 -12.82 0.90
C ARG A 5 -2.11 -11.42 0.61
N TRP A 6 -2.55 -10.79 -0.46
CA TRP A 6 -2.17 -9.46 -0.92
C TRP A 6 -3.43 -8.74 -1.39
N LEU A 7 -3.53 -7.45 -1.10
CA LEU A 7 -4.62 -6.60 -1.54
C LEU A 7 -4.07 -5.53 -2.49
N THR A 8 -4.69 -5.39 -3.65
CA THR A 8 -4.27 -4.41 -4.64
C THR A 8 -5.44 -3.98 -5.50
N PHE A 9 -5.17 -3.09 -6.46
CA PHE A 9 -6.13 -2.68 -7.45
C PHE A 9 -5.52 -2.72 -8.85
N GLY A 10 -6.38 -2.66 -9.86
CA GLY A 10 -5.99 -2.52 -11.25
C GLY A 10 -7.00 -1.70 -12.03
N PHE A 11 -6.66 -1.41 -13.29
CA PHE A 11 -7.55 -0.84 -14.30
C PHE A 11 -7.57 -1.75 -15.52
N CYS A 12 -8.77 -2.05 -16.00
CA CYS A 12 -9.00 -2.77 -17.25
C CYS A 12 -10.05 -2.03 -18.07
N ASN A 13 -9.59 -1.22 -19.02
CA ASN A 13 -10.43 -0.45 -19.93
C ASN A 13 -9.82 -0.46 -21.34
N SER A 14 -10.38 0.32 -22.26
CA SER A 14 -9.92 0.37 -23.65
C SER A 14 -8.50 0.94 -23.85
N VAL A 15 -7.95 1.63 -22.84
CA VAL A 15 -6.68 2.34 -22.89
C VAL A 15 -5.60 1.65 -22.04
N SER A 16 -5.99 1.04 -20.92
CA SER A 16 -5.10 0.41 -19.97
C SER A 16 -5.53 -1.00 -19.59
N ASP A 17 -4.56 -1.90 -19.46
CA ASP A 17 -4.76 -3.23 -18.88
C ASP A 17 -3.77 -3.44 -17.72
N SER A 18 -4.16 -4.26 -16.76
CA SER A 18 -3.37 -4.53 -15.57
C SER A 18 -2.83 -5.96 -15.59
N LEU A 19 -1.53 -6.08 -15.35
CA LEU A 19 -0.79 -7.32 -15.24
C LEU A 19 -0.35 -7.51 -13.79
N LEU A 20 -0.65 -8.68 -13.23
CA LEU A 20 -0.14 -9.10 -11.93
C LEU A 20 1.12 -9.91 -12.12
N HIS A 21 2.23 -9.45 -11.58
CA HIS A 21 3.49 -10.18 -11.48
C HIS A 21 3.57 -10.86 -10.13
N LEU A 22 3.75 -12.17 -10.14
CA LEU A 22 3.60 -13.04 -9.00
C LEU A 22 4.94 -13.68 -8.69
N PHE A 23 5.37 -13.57 -7.44
CA PHE A 23 6.65 -14.11 -7.00
C PHE A 23 6.42 -15.04 -5.81
N PRO A 24 5.96 -16.29 -6.03
CA PRO A 24 5.81 -17.26 -4.96
C PRO A 24 7.18 -17.54 -4.33
N SER A 25 7.30 -17.32 -3.04
CA SER A 25 8.57 -17.48 -2.33
C SER A 25 8.33 -17.98 -0.91
N SER A 26 9.31 -18.73 -0.41
CA SER A 26 9.34 -19.25 0.94
C SER A 26 10.67 -18.94 1.60
N VAL A 27 10.62 -18.63 2.89
CA VAL A 27 11.83 -18.42 3.71
C VAL A 27 12.48 -19.76 4.05
N THR A 28 11.70 -20.85 4.08
CA THR A 28 12.14 -22.15 4.59
C THR A 28 12.51 -23.16 3.51
N ALA A 29 12.23 -22.87 2.23
CA ALA A 29 12.51 -23.79 1.15
C ALA A 29 12.78 -23.08 -0.19
N THR A 30 13.64 -23.71 -0.99
CA THR A 30 14.03 -23.25 -2.34
C THR A 30 13.61 -24.20 -3.45
N ALA A 31 13.18 -25.43 -3.11
CA ALA A 31 12.74 -26.40 -4.11
C ALA A 31 11.43 -25.96 -4.80
N PRO A 32 11.22 -26.27 -6.10
CA PRO A 32 10.13 -25.73 -6.91
C PRO A 32 8.79 -26.44 -6.68
N TYR A 33 8.31 -26.38 -5.44
CA TYR A 33 7.04 -26.96 -5.02
C TYR A 33 5.86 -26.30 -5.75
N PRO A 34 4.80 -27.05 -6.06
CA PRO A 34 3.60 -26.50 -6.67
C PRO A 34 2.91 -25.51 -5.74
N ILE A 35 2.49 -24.38 -6.31
CA ILE A 35 1.74 -23.31 -5.66
C ILE A 35 0.43 -23.12 -6.41
N THR A 36 -0.66 -22.97 -5.67
CA THR A 36 -1.97 -22.61 -6.20
C THR A 36 -2.25 -21.16 -5.83
N THR A 37 -2.59 -20.34 -6.82
CA THR A 37 -2.89 -18.92 -6.58
C THR A 37 -4.37 -18.65 -6.80
N LYS A 38 -5.00 -17.99 -5.83
CA LYS A 38 -6.41 -17.63 -5.86
C LYS A 38 -6.53 -16.11 -6.01
N PHE A 39 -7.28 -15.69 -7.00
CA PHE A 39 -7.62 -14.30 -7.27
C PHE A 39 -9.06 -14.07 -6.91
N ARG A 40 -9.35 -13.01 -6.16
CA ARG A 40 -10.72 -12.56 -5.91
C ARG A 40 -10.83 -11.11 -6.36
N MET A 41 -11.68 -10.88 -7.35
CA MET A 41 -11.97 -9.55 -7.88
C MET A 41 -13.23 -9.00 -7.24
N PHE A 42 -13.24 -7.70 -6.98
CA PHE A 42 -14.40 -6.98 -6.48
C PHE A 42 -14.46 -5.55 -7.05
N HIS A 43 -15.67 -5.11 -7.38
CA HIS A 43 -15.92 -3.83 -8.05
C HIS A 43 -17.37 -3.40 -7.78
N GLY A 44 -17.59 -2.12 -7.44
CA GLY A 44 -18.94 -1.52 -7.41
C GLY A 44 -19.98 -2.20 -6.50
N GLY A 45 -19.58 -3.02 -5.52
CA GLY A 45 -20.51 -3.79 -4.68
C GLY A 45 -21.12 -5.02 -5.38
N GLU A 46 -20.63 -5.38 -6.57
CA GLU A 46 -21.03 -6.62 -7.25
C GLU A 46 -20.42 -7.86 -6.59
N GLN A 47 -21.04 -9.02 -6.83
CA GLN A 47 -20.57 -10.30 -6.30
C GLN A 47 -19.10 -10.54 -6.70
N SER A 48 -18.27 -10.76 -5.68
CA SER A 48 -16.86 -11.04 -5.86
C SER A 48 -16.65 -12.30 -6.69
N ARG A 49 -15.91 -12.20 -7.80
CA ARG A 49 -15.55 -13.35 -8.63
C ARG A 49 -14.25 -13.94 -8.13
N ILE A 50 -14.17 -15.27 -8.09
CA ILE A 50 -13.01 -16.00 -7.61
C ILE A 50 -12.49 -16.89 -8.74
N VAL A 51 -11.21 -16.77 -9.02
CA VAL A 51 -10.50 -17.61 -9.99
C VAL A 51 -9.31 -18.26 -9.30
N THR A 52 -9.13 -19.55 -9.52
CA THR A 52 -7.98 -20.31 -9.02
C THR A 52 -7.11 -20.68 -10.20
N VAL A 53 -5.82 -20.33 -10.13
CA VAL A 53 -4.80 -20.67 -11.12
C VAL A 53 -3.86 -21.70 -10.51
N GLU A 54 -3.62 -22.76 -11.26
CA GLU A 54 -2.70 -23.84 -10.93
C GLU A 54 -1.48 -23.80 -11.86
N GLY A 55 -0.42 -24.54 -11.52
CA GLY A 55 0.77 -24.68 -12.35
C GLY A 55 1.96 -23.81 -11.94
N MET A 56 1.75 -22.82 -11.07
CA MET A 56 2.83 -22.01 -10.49
C MET A 56 3.75 -22.86 -9.61
N ARG A 57 5.02 -22.44 -9.50
CA ARG A 57 6.02 -23.11 -8.67
C ARG A 57 6.75 -22.12 -7.79
N LEU A 58 7.14 -22.59 -6.60
CA LEU A 58 7.94 -21.83 -5.66
C LEU A 58 9.27 -21.38 -6.30
N GLY A 59 9.64 -20.11 -6.10
CA GLY A 59 10.86 -19.54 -6.65
C GLY A 59 10.81 -19.23 -8.15
N GLN A 60 9.71 -19.53 -8.84
CA GLN A 60 9.52 -19.23 -10.26
C GLN A 60 8.53 -18.06 -10.41
N PRO A 61 8.98 -16.89 -10.91
CA PRO A 61 8.09 -15.79 -11.22
C PRO A 61 7.07 -16.18 -12.27
N ASP A 62 5.85 -15.65 -12.14
CA ASP A 62 4.78 -15.81 -13.11
C ASP A 62 4.04 -14.48 -13.31
N GLY A 63 3.18 -14.40 -14.32
CA GLY A 63 2.42 -13.20 -14.63
C GLY A 63 1.05 -13.51 -15.22
N VAL A 64 0.04 -12.74 -14.82
CA VAL A 64 -1.32 -12.92 -15.33
C VAL A 64 -2.02 -11.59 -15.55
N ARG A 65 -2.65 -11.44 -16.72
CA ARG A 65 -3.45 -10.25 -17.04
C ARG A 65 -4.81 -10.36 -16.36
N LEU A 66 -5.27 -9.28 -15.75
CA LEU A 66 -6.59 -9.25 -15.12
C LEU A 66 -7.71 -9.51 -16.15
N SER A 67 -7.55 -9.01 -17.37
CA SER A 67 -8.47 -9.22 -18.49
C SER A 67 -8.59 -10.68 -18.97
N ASP A 68 -7.58 -11.52 -18.66
CA ASP A 68 -7.58 -12.95 -18.96
C ASP A 68 -8.21 -13.76 -17.81
N LEU A 69 -8.04 -13.31 -16.56
CA LEU A 69 -8.70 -13.92 -15.40
C LEU A 69 -10.19 -13.61 -15.35
N PHE A 70 -10.57 -12.37 -15.66
CA PHE A 70 -11.92 -11.87 -15.50
C PHE A 70 -12.41 -11.31 -16.83
N SER A 71 -12.91 -12.19 -17.70
CA SER A 71 -13.34 -11.85 -19.05
C SER A 71 -14.37 -10.71 -19.13
N SER A 72 -15.19 -10.51 -18.09
CA SER A 72 -16.14 -9.39 -17.99
C SER A 72 -15.47 -8.02 -17.99
N LEU A 73 -14.18 -7.92 -17.65
CA LEU A 73 -13.46 -6.65 -17.65
C LEU A 73 -13.22 -6.11 -19.06
N ARG A 74 -13.30 -6.96 -20.08
CA ARG A 74 -13.12 -6.57 -21.48
C ARG A 74 -14.26 -5.69 -22.00
N GLU A 75 -15.39 -5.67 -21.31
CA GLU A 75 -16.56 -4.84 -21.67
C GLU A 75 -16.44 -3.37 -21.19
N GLY A 76 -15.28 -2.99 -20.64
CA GLY A 76 -14.95 -1.60 -20.32
C GLY A 76 -15.34 -1.21 -18.89
N SER A 77 -14.67 -1.79 -17.90
CA SER A 77 -14.88 -1.40 -16.50
C SER A 77 -14.54 0.08 -16.28
N VAL A 78 -15.40 0.79 -15.53
CA VAL A 78 -15.21 2.21 -15.21
C VAL A 78 -14.55 2.31 -13.85
N GLY A 79 -13.31 2.81 -13.82
CA GLY A 79 -12.59 3.07 -12.56
C GLY A 79 -11.78 1.89 -12.03
N PRO A 80 -11.31 1.97 -10.77
CA PRO A 80 -10.45 0.94 -10.19
C PRO A 80 -11.24 -0.34 -9.88
N ILE A 81 -10.54 -1.46 -10.00
CA ILE A 81 -11.03 -2.78 -9.60
C ILE A 81 -10.16 -3.25 -8.45
N GLY A 82 -10.77 -3.73 -7.37
CA GLY A 82 -10.04 -4.34 -6.27
C GLY A 82 -9.74 -5.81 -6.55
N VAL A 83 -8.54 -6.24 -6.17
CA VAL A 83 -8.06 -7.61 -6.35
C VAL A 83 -7.37 -8.10 -5.09
N GLU A 84 -7.86 -9.20 -4.55
CA GLU A 84 -7.13 -10.00 -3.56
C GLU A 84 -6.37 -11.12 -4.29
N VAL A 85 -5.08 -11.26 -3.99
CA VAL A 85 -4.22 -12.34 -4.49
C VAL A 85 -3.81 -13.19 -3.32
N SER A 86 -3.99 -14.51 -3.40
CA SER A 86 -3.68 -15.43 -2.30
C SER A 86 -2.89 -16.64 -2.79
N PHE A 87 -1.67 -16.80 -2.28
CA PHE A 87 -0.82 -17.97 -2.54
C PHE A 87 -1.13 -19.08 -1.56
N HIS A 88 -1.26 -20.31 -2.06
CA HIS A 88 -1.58 -21.51 -1.29
C HIS A 88 -0.66 -22.66 -1.67
N THR A 89 -0.38 -23.52 -0.69
CA THR A 89 0.32 -24.78 -0.91
C THR A 89 -0.25 -25.88 -0.01
N LEU A 90 -0.21 -27.11 -0.51
CA LEU A 90 -0.57 -28.30 0.25
C LEU A 90 0.56 -28.77 1.17
N GLN A 91 1.78 -28.27 0.97
CA GLN A 91 2.95 -28.65 1.77
C GLN A 91 2.94 -27.92 3.12
N PRO A 92 2.75 -28.60 4.25
CA PRO A 92 2.52 -27.95 5.54
C PRO A 92 3.76 -27.23 6.11
N ARG A 93 4.96 -27.62 5.66
CA ARG A 93 6.25 -27.05 6.11
C ARG A 93 6.66 -25.80 5.33
N LEU A 94 5.97 -25.48 4.23
CA LEU A 94 6.30 -24.31 3.41
C LEU A 94 5.66 -23.07 3.99
N GLU A 95 6.49 -22.06 4.23
CA GLU A 95 6.04 -20.75 4.69
C GLU A 95 6.02 -19.76 3.54
N LEU A 96 4.83 -19.33 3.12
CA LEU A 96 4.67 -18.46 1.94
C LEU A 96 4.79 -16.96 2.26
N GLY A 97 5.22 -16.60 3.47
CA GLY A 97 5.32 -15.20 3.92
C GLY A 97 6.27 -14.34 3.07
N GLY A 98 7.25 -14.95 2.39
CA GLY A 98 8.17 -14.26 1.49
C GLY A 98 7.61 -14.01 0.08
N SER A 99 6.44 -14.56 -0.26
CA SER A 99 5.83 -14.37 -1.58
C SER A 99 5.52 -12.89 -1.83
N ARG A 100 5.56 -12.41 -3.07
CA ARG A 100 5.26 -11.00 -3.39
C ARG A 100 4.32 -10.89 -4.59
N CYS A 101 3.62 -9.77 -4.68
CA CYS A 101 2.79 -9.39 -5.81
C CYS A 101 3.12 -7.96 -6.23
N VAL A 102 3.44 -7.77 -7.51
CA VAL A 102 3.65 -6.45 -8.12
C VAL A 102 2.58 -6.28 -9.19
N VAL A 103 1.94 -5.12 -9.20
CA VAL A 103 0.97 -4.76 -10.21
C VAL A 103 1.62 -3.84 -11.21
N GLU A 104 1.41 -4.14 -12.49
CA GLU A 104 1.75 -3.27 -13.61
C GLU A 104 0.49 -2.79 -14.29
N ILE A 105 0.33 -1.47 -14.41
CA ILE A 105 -0.74 -0.85 -15.18
C ILE A 105 -0.12 -0.39 -16.48
N ALA A 106 -0.35 -1.15 -17.54
CA ALA A 106 0.18 -0.89 -18.86
C ALA A 106 -0.85 -0.13 -19.69
N SER A 107 -0.43 1.00 -20.25
CA SER A 107 -1.16 1.74 -21.28
C SER A 107 -0.34 1.79 -22.58
N ARG A 108 -0.92 2.34 -23.65
CA ARG A 108 -0.20 2.46 -24.94
C ARG A 108 1.04 3.35 -24.86
N SER A 109 1.04 4.36 -23.99
CA SER A 109 2.10 5.38 -23.92
C SER A 109 3.01 5.24 -22.71
N ALA A 110 2.56 4.58 -21.64
CA ALA A 110 3.31 4.44 -20.40
C ALA A 110 2.92 3.18 -19.62
N SER A 111 3.81 2.75 -18.73
CA SER A 111 3.55 1.67 -17.78
C SER A 111 3.97 2.12 -16.38
N SER A 112 3.13 1.86 -15.38
CA SER A 112 3.43 2.14 -13.97
C SER A 112 3.38 0.84 -13.17
N ARG A 113 4.38 0.63 -12.30
CA ARG A 113 4.50 -0.56 -11.46
C ARG A 113 4.49 -0.18 -10.00
N PHE A 114 3.79 -0.96 -9.19
CA PHE A 114 3.75 -0.79 -7.74
C PHE A 114 3.56 -2.12 -7.03
N SER A 115 4.07 -2.21 -5.81
CA SER A 115 3.86 -3.38 -4.95
C SER A 115 2.42 -3.39 -4.44
N ALA A 116 1.78 -4.56 -4.48
CA ALA A 116 0.51 -4.76 -3.80
C ALA A 116 0.67 -4.49 -2.29
N ALA A 117 -0.39 -4.03 -1.63
CA ALA A 117 -0.39 -3.90 -0.19
C ALA A 117 -0.42 -5.30 0.43
N TYR A 118 0.52 -5.57 1.35
CA TYR A 118 0.44 -6.76 2.16
C TYR A 118 -0.59 -6.49 3.27
N PRO A 119 -1.68 -7.27 3.40
CA PRO A 119 -2.50 -7.24 4.60
C PRO A 119 -1.59 -7.61 5.77
N LEU A 120 -1.24 -6.59 6.54
CA LEU A 120 -0.26 -6.66 7.62
C LEU A 120 -0.71 -7.70 8.64
N ARG A 121 -0.05 -8.86 8.62
CA ARG A 121 -0.15 -9.89 9.67
C ARG A 121 0.84 -9.68 10.81
N PHE A 122 1.52 -8.54 10.85
CA PHE A 122 2.46 -8.25 11.93
C PHE A 122 1.69 -7.71 13.15
N ALA A 123 1.64 -8.52 14.20
CA ALA A 123 1.26 -8.08 15.53
C ALA A 123 2.12 -6.87 15.91
N GLY A 124 1.50 -5.69 15.97
CA GLY A 124 2.17 -4.42 16.28
C GLY A 124 2.04 -3.32 15.22
N PHE A 125 1.54 -3.64 14.01
CA PHE A 125 1.09 -2.60 13.09
C PHE A 125 -0.31 -2.15 13.50
N ASP A 126 -0.43 -0.90 13.91
CA ASP A 126 -1.72 -0.27 14.15
C ASP A 126 -2.24 0.23 12.80
N PRO A 127 -3.30 -0.35 12.21
CA PRO A 127 -3.91 0.18 10.98
C PRO A 127 -4.47 1.60 11.17
N LEU A 128 -4.51 2.10 12.41
CA LEU A 128 -4.83 3.50 12.74
C LEU A 128 -3.59 4.41 12.74
N LYS A 129 -2.37 3.87 12.71
CA LYS A 129 -1.14 4.66 12.51
C LYS A 129 -1.07 5.05 11.05
N SER A 130 -1.55 6.23 10.81
CA SER A 130 -1.53 6.88 9.53
C SER A 130 -0.13 7.42 9.22
N TYR A 131 0.31 7.19 7.99
CA TYR A 131 1.53 7.79 7.48
C TYR A 131 1.15 8.99 6.61
N GLY A 132 1.72 10.14 6.92
CA GLY A 132 1.57 11.34 6.10
C GLY A 132 2.11 11.08 4.69
N ARG A 133 1.27 11.32 3.69
CA ARG A 133 1.55 11.11 2.26
C ARG A 133 1.61 12.45 1.56
N VAL A 134 2.57 12.65 0.68
CA VAL A 134 2.63 13.91 -0.08
C VAL A 134 1.78 13.79 -1.33
N VAL A 135 0.62 14.46 -1.35
CA VAL A 135 -0.10 14.72 -2.60
C VAL A 135 0.59 15.85 -3.33
N LEU A 136 0.67 15.73 -4.66
CA LEU A 136 1.32 16.70 -5.52
C LEU A 136 0.31 17.24 -6.52
N LYS A 137 0.47 18.52 -6.84
CA LYS A 137 -0.21 19.16 -7.94
C LYS A 137 0.77 20.04 -8.70
N ASP A 138 0.76 19.87 -10.01
CA ASP A 138 1.36 20.79 -10.97
C ASP A 138 0.43 20.89 -12.21
N ALA A 139 0.89 21.50 -13.30
CA ALA A 139 0.09 21.64 -14.52
C ALA A 139 -0.14 20.31 -15.27
N LEU A 140 0.66 19.29 -14.98
CA LEU A 140 0.70 18.02 -15.70
C LEU A 140 0.27 16.83 -14.83
N THR A 141 0.06 17.02 -13.53
CA THR A 141 -0.17 15.96 -12.56
C THR A 141 -1.44 16.20 -11.77
N LYS A 142 -2.32 15.21 -11.77
CA LYS A 142 -3.50 15.12 -10.89
C LYS A 142 -3.28 14.02 -9.87
N SER A 143 -3.66 14.27 -8.62
CA SER A 143 -3.59 13.28 -7.55
C SER A 143 -4.97 12.76 -7.18
N SER A 144 -5.07 11.48 -6.85
CA SER A 144 -6.26 10.83 -6.29
C SER A 144 -5.85 9.80 -5.25
N VAL A 145 -6.79 9.37 -4.41
CA VAL A 145 -6.61 8.19 -3.57
C VAL A 145 -7.55 7.09 -4.05
N VAL A 146 -7.02 5.88 -4.20
CA VAL A 146 -7.82 4.67 -4.42
C VAL A 146 -7.99 3.99 -3.07
N LEU A 147 -9.23 3.75 -2.68
CA LEU A 147 -9.63 3.07 -1.46
C LEU A 147 -10.18 1.68 -1.81
N LEU A 148 -9.74 0.67 -1.08
CA LEU A 148 -10.17 -0.70 -1.25
C LEU A 148 -10.85 -1.19 0.02
N ASN A 149 -12.01 -1.79 -0.14
CA ASN A 149 -12.72 -2.52 0.89
C ASN A 149 -12.98 -3.96 0.42
N GLY A 150 -12.08 -4.88 0.77
CA GLY A 150 -12.24 -6.32 0.59
C GLY A 150 -13.02 -7.01 1.71
N THR A 151 -13.77 -6.27 2.52
CA THR A 151 -14.55 -6.81 3.65
C THR A 151 -16.06 -6.80 3.34
N PRO A 152 -16.87 -7.62 4.04
CA PRO A 152 -18.33 -7.61 3.87
C PRO A 152 -19.03 -6.45 4.59
N ASP A 153 -18.28 -5.66 5.37
CA ASP A 153 -18.83 -4.52 6.10
C ASP A 153 -18.49 -3.23 5.34
N THR A 154 -19.35 -2.21 5.41
CA THR A 154 -19.04 -0.87 4.91
C THR A 154 -17.97 -0.22 5.79
N ILE A 155 -17.00 0.44 5.16
CA ILE A 155 -15.99 1.22 5.88
C ILE A 155 -16.19 2.71 5.60
N GLU A 156 -15.89 3.52 6.60
CA GLU A 156 -15.78 4.96 6.48
C GLU A 156 -14.31 5.30 6.29
N ALA A 157 -13.99 5.97 5.20
CA ALA A 157 -12.67 6.49 4.92
C ALA A 157 -12.68 8.01 5.09
N SER A 158 -11.77 8.53 5.90
CA SER A 158 -11.55 9.98 6.01
C SER A 158 -10.16 10.33 5.54
N VAL A 159 -10.03 11.44 4.83
CA VAL A 159 -8.73 11.95 4.40
C VAL A 159 -8.52 13.34 4.96
N LEU A 160 -7.52 13.43 5.82
CA LEU A 160 -7.21 14.60 6.63
C LEU A 160 -5.93 15.25 6.10
N PRO A 161 -5.85 16.59 6.03
CA PRO A 161 -4.56 17.25 5.89
C PRO A 161 -3.66 16.89 7.07
N SER A 162 -2.47 16.36 6.79
CA SER A 162 -1.46 16.19 7.82
C SER A 162 -0.79 17.54 8.05
N VAL A 163 -1.38 18.35 8.94
CA VAL A 163 -0.74 19.58 9.43
C VAL A 163 0.32 19.16 10.43
N ARG A 164 1.52 18.80 9.93
CA ARG A 164 2.70 18.88 10.79
C ARG A 164 2.94 20.36 11.01
N ALA A 165 2.57 20.87 12.17
CA ALA A 165 3.13 22.13 12.64
C ALA A 165 4.64 22.03 12.40
N PRO A 166 5.26 22.97 11.67
CA PRO A 166 6.71 22.94 11.53
C PRO A 166 7.25 22.85 12.94
N SER A 167 7.99 21.77 13.24
CA SER A 167 8.73 21.67 14.49
C SER A 167 9.74 22.80 14.44
N GLN A 168 9.33 23.98 14.92
CA GLN A 168 10.27 25.01 15.22
C GLN A 168 11.20 24.35 16.24
N ASN A 169 12.48 24.26 15.90
CA ASN A 169 13.53 23.97 16.85
C ASN A 169 13.57 25.14 17.84
N VAL A 170 12.56 25.30 18.69
CA VAL A 170 12.58 26.21 19.83
C VAL A 170 13.11 25.38 20.98
N SER A 171 14.43 25.38 21.09
CA SER A 171 15.09 25.03 22.33
C SER A 171 14.59 25.97 23.42
N GLY A 172 13.69 25.47 24.26
CA GLY A 172 13.35 26.07 25.54
C GLY A 172 12.18 27.05 25.52
N GLN A 173 10.95 26.54 25.48
CA GLN A 173 9.85 27.16 26.21
C GLN A 173 8.73 26.16 26.48
N ASN A 174 8.26 26.15 27.72
CA ASN A 174 7.17 25.31 28.20
C ASN A 174 5.85 25.79 27.59
N ASP A 175 5.44 25.22 26.46
CA ASP A 175 4.11 25.48 25.89
C ASP A 175 3.17 24.30 26.14
N THR A 176 2.40 24.42 27.22
CA THR A 176 1.24 23.59 27.57
C THR A 176 -0.06 24.03 26.87
N GLU A 177 0.03 24.56 25.66
CA GLU A 177 -1.15 24.85 24.83
C GLU A 177 -0.92 24.35 23.41
N THR A 178 -1.08 23.04 23.25
CA THR A 178 -1.31 22.42 21.94
C THR A 178 -2.60 23.02 21.38
N SER A 179 -2.46 24.06 20.56
CA SER A 179 -3.54 24.59 19.75
C SER A 179 -4.16 23.43 18.97
N HIS A 180 -5.35 23.01 19.42
CA HIS A 180 -6.21 22.07 18.71
C HIS A 180 -6.67 22.75 17.42
N LEU A 181 -5.82 22.74 16.40
CA LEU A 181 -6.27 22.98 15.04
C LEU A 181 -7.24 21.84 14.72
N GLU A 182 -8.54 22.15 14.70
CA GLU A 182 -9.55 21.27 14.12
C GLU A 182 -9.22 21.11 12.63
N VAL A 183 -8.45 20.07 12.35
CA VAL A 183 -8.14 19.63 11.00
C VAL A 183 -9.41 18.99 10.46
N LEU A 184 -10.23 19.78 9.76
CA LEU A 184 -11.40 19.25 9.06
C LEU A 184 -10.95 18.31 7.93
N PRO A 185 -11.58 17.13 7.78
CA PRO A 185 -11.27 16.23 6.67
C PRO A 185 -11.57 16.90 5.34
N PHE A 186 -10.72 16.65 4.36
CA PHE A 186 -10.99 17.02 2.98
C PHE A 186 -12.19 16.27 2.43
N PHE A 187 -12.37 15.01 2.84
CA PHE A 187 -13.52 14.19 2.53
C PHE A 187 -13.69 13.07 3.55
N VAL A 188 -14.95 12.66 3.70
CA VAL A 188 -15.37 11.44 4.39
C VAL A 188 -16.23 10.66 3.41
N GLU A 189 -15.83 9.44 3.08
CA GLU A 189 -16.48 8.60 2.09
C GLU A 189 -16.87 7.24 2.69
N GLN A 190 -18.07 6.76 2.40
CA GLN A 190 -18.50 5.41 2.75
C GLN A 190 -18.11 4.47 1.61
N VAL A 191 -17.13 3.60 1.83
CA VAL A 191 -16.70 2.59 0.87
C VAL A 191 -17.46 1.30 1.14
N GLY A 192 -18.37 0.97 0.24
CA GLY A 192 -19.24 -0.22 0.33
C GLY A 192 -18.45 -1.53 0.41
N PRO A 193 -19.10 -2.64 0.81
CA PRO A 193 -18.45 -3.93 0.91
C PRO A 193 -17.97 -4.42 -0.46
N PHE A 194 -16.81 -5.08 -0.49
CA PHE A 194 -16.20 -5.60 -1.72
C PHE A 194 -16.19 -4.54 -2.85
N SER A 195 -15.66 -3.36 -2.55
CA SER A 195 -15.61 -2.25 -3.51
C SER A 195 -14.25 -1.58 -3.56
N ALA A 196 -14.00 -0.93 -4.69
CA ALA A 196 -12.85 -0.09 -4.94
C ALA A 196 -13.36 1.27 -5.42
N VAL A 197 -12.90 2.34 -4.78
CA VAL A 197 -13.36 3.71 -5.05
C VAL A 197 -12.15 4.59 -5.25
N GLU A 198 -12.15 5.42 -6.30
CA GLU A 198 -11.13 6.44 -6.51
C GLU A 198 -11.71 7.81 -6.17
N ILE A 199 -11.02 8.53 -5.29
CA ILE A 199 -11.40 9.88 -4.85
C ILE A 199 -10.35 10.87 -5.36
N PRO A 200 -10.68 11.72 -6.35
CA PRO A 200 -9.76 12.74 -6.83
C PRO A 200 -9.57 13.84 -5.76
N PHE A 201 -8.34 14.33 -5.61
CA PHE A 201 -8.10 15.49 -4.74
C PHE A 201 -8.53 16.77 -5.46
N PRO A 202 -9.49 17.54 -4.91
CA PRO A 202 -9.90 18.80 -5.51
C PRO A 202 -8.77 19.83 -5.46
N ASP A 203 -8.78 20.70 -6.48
CA ASP A 203 -7.79 21.74 -6.69
C ASP A 203 -7.65 22.72 -5.53
N ASP A 204 -8.75 22.97 -4.81
CA ASP A 204 -8.84 23.90 -3.70
C ASP A 204 -7.93 23.52 -2.52
N ILE A 205 -7.64 22.22 -2.35
CA ILE A 205 -6.72 21.72 -1.32
C ILE A 205 -5.33 22.33 -1.49
N PHE A 206 -4.90 22.53 -2.74
CA PHE A 206 -3.58 23.04 -3.07
C PHE A 206 -3.52 24.57 -3.09
N GLN A 207 -4.66 25.27 -3.12
CA GLN A 207 -4.68 26.74 -3.19
C GLN A 207 -4.03 27.38 -1.97
N LYS A 208 -4.19 26.75 -0.80
CA LYS A 208 -3.62 27.18 0.47
C LYS A 208 -2.15 26.79 0.66
N MET A 209 -1.61 25.95 -0.22
CA MET A 209 -0.24 25.46 -0.15
C MET A 209 0.71 26.40 -0.88
N ARG A 210 1.91 26.60 -0.31
CA ARG A 210 2.98 27.36 -0.97
C ARG A 210 3.43 26.61 -2.22
N ALA A 211 3.52 27.33 -3.34
CA ALA A 211 4.14 26.80 -4.54
C ALA A 211 5.67 26.78 -4.37
N THR A 212 6.27 25.65 -4.70
CA THR A 212 7.71 25.44 -4.74
C THR A 212 8.13 25.38 -6.20
N GLU A 213 9.15 26.14 -6.56
CA GLU A 213 9.74 26.10 -7.88
C GLU A 213 10.66 24.87 -7.99
N CYS A 214 10.44 24.06 -9.02
CA CYS A 214 11.24 22.90 -9.37
C CYS A 214 11.75 23.06 -10.82
N SER A 215 12.73 22.25 -11.22
CA SER A 215 13.32 22.32 -12.57
C SER A 215 12.30 22.08 -13.71
N TRP A 216 11.15 21.49 -13.41
CA TRP A 216 10.06 21.22 -14.34
C TRP A 216 8.82 22.11 -14.13
N GLY A 217 8.91 23.15 -13.29
CA GLY A 217 7.85 24.12 -13.07
C GLY A 217 7.42 24.28 -11.62
N LEU A 218 6.25 24.90 -11.41
CA LEU A 218 5.69 25.17 -10.10
C LEU A 218 4.92 23.95 -9.58
N VAL A 219 5.32 23.46 -8.41
CA VAL A 219 4.70 22.31 -7.73
C VAL A 219 4.09 22.76 -6.42
N ARG A 220 2.89 22.27 -6.10
CA ARG A 220 2.27 22.41 -4.78
C ARG A 220 2.15 21.04 -4.15
N GLY A 221 2.67 20.89 -2.94
CA GLY A 221 2.59 19.67 -2.15
C GLY A 221 1.73 19.87 -0.91
N ALA A 222 0.93 18.86 -0.55
CA ALA A 222 0.27 18.79 0.75
C ALA A 222 0.54 17.42 1.35
N SER A 223 0.75 17.35 2.66
CA SER A 223 0.75 16.06 3.35
C SER A 223 -0.69 15.70 3.68
N VAL A 224 -1.12 14.48 3.36
CA VAL A 224 -2.45 13.96 3.66
C VAL A 224 -2.35 12.65 4.41
N GLU A 225 -3.37 12.39 5.19
CA GLU A 225 -3.49 11.26 6.07
C GLU A 225 -4.79 10.54 5.73
N VAL A 226 -4.72 9.24 5.45
CA VAL A 226 -5.91 8.44 5.15
C VAL A 226 -6.21 7.57 6.35
N SER A 227 -7.39 7.74 6.94
CA SER A 227 -7.88 6.91 8.04
C SER A 227 -9.04 6.06 7.54
N LEU A 228 -9.00 4.76 7.85
CA LEU A 228 -10.05 3.80 7.53
C LEU A 228 -10.66 3.30 8.84
N LYS A 229 -11.97 3.50 9.00
CA LYS A 229 -12.74 3.06 10.17
C LYS A 229 -13.88 2.17 9.72
N ARG A 230 -14.25 1.16 10.50
CA ARG A 230 -15.48 0.41 10.24
C ARG A 230 -16.68 1.27 10.60
N SER A 231 -17.68 1.31 9.72
CA SER A 231 -18.91 2.05 10.00
C SER A 231 -19.67 1.37 11.15
N ALA A 232 -20.04 2.14 12.19
CA ALA A 232 -20.58 1.64 13.46
C ALA A 232 -22.01 1.07 13.38
N ILE A 233 -22.55 0.90 12.18
CA ILE A 233 -24.00 0.73 11.94
C ILE A 233 -24.56 -0.61 12.48
N ASN A 234 -23.74 -1.60 12.87
CA ASN A 234 -24.23 -2.92 13.29
C ASN A 234 -23.69 -3.46 14.64
N ASP A 235 -23.09 -2.63 15.49
CA ASP A 235 -22.45 -3.12 16.72
C ASP A 235 -23.44 -3.58 17.82
N SER A 236 -24.71 -3.20 17.75
CA SER A 236 -25.74 -3.65 18.69
C SER A 236 -26.08 -5.15 18.57
N ALA A 237 -25.82 -5.77 17.41
CA ALA A 237 -26.06 -7.20 17.18
C ALA A 237 -24.81 -8.08 17.38
N ARG A 238 -23.60 -7.51 17.44
CA ARG A 238 -22.34 -8.26 17.47
C ARG A 238 -21.71 -8.46 18.86
N SER A 239 -22.28 -7.89 19.93
CA SER A 239 -21.70 -7.92 21.28
C SER A 239 -21.59 -9.31 21.95
N LYS A 240 -22.09 -10.39 21.32
CA LYS A 240 -22.00 -11.77 21.85
C LYS A 240 -21.14 -12.73 21.05
N ILE A 241 -20.60 -12.32 19.89
CA ILE A 241 -19.71 -13.19 19.11
C ILE A 241 -18.26 -12.76 19.36
N SER A 242 -17.71 -13.33 20.42
CA SER A 242 -16.30 -13.71 20.55
C SER A 242 -15.23 -12.62 20.30
N LYS A 243 -14.57 -12.20 21.39
CA LYS A 243 -13.22 -11.60 21.42
C LYS A 243 -12.13 -12.44 20.71
N ARG A 244 -12.46 -13.61 20.15
CA ARG A 244 -11.54 -14.56 19.49
C ARG A 244 -11.58 -14.52 17.96
N THR A 245 -12.47 -13.72 17.37
CA THR A 245 -12.33 -13.24 15.98
C THR A 245 -11.66 -11.87 16.02
N GLU A 246 -10.51 -11.79 16.69
CA GLU A 246 -9.49 -10.79 16.41
C GLU A 246 -9.23 -10.86 14.90
N ILE A 247 -9.86 -9.93 14.18
CA ILE A 247 -9.46 -9.40 12.89
C ILE A 247 -8.60 -10.39 12.11
N GLU A 248 -9.23 -11.44 11.55
CA GLU A 248 -8.69 -12.00 10.31
C GLU A 248 -8.55 -10.79 9.37
N GLY A 249 -7.29 -10.40 9.14
CA GLY A 249 -6.83 -9.09 8.70
C GLY A 249 -7.86 -8.29 7.90
N SER A 250 -8.18 -7.09 8.38
CA SER A 250 -8.99 -6.13 7.62
C SER A 250 -8.39 -6.00 6.22
N MET A 251 -9.07 -6.56 5.22
CA MET A 251 -8.68 -6.47 3.81
C MET A 251 -9.08 -5.11 3.25
N CYS A 252 -8.67 -4.04 3.92
CA CYS A 252 -8.83 -2.69 3.43
C CYS A 252 -7.45 -2.13 3.11
N GLY A 253 -7.39 -1.23 2.15
CA GLY A 253 -6.13 -0.57 1.79
C GLY A 253 -6.42 0.76 1.11
N SER A 254 -5.42 1.62 1.07
CA SER A 254 -5.48 2.82 0.23
C SER A 254 -4.22 2.96 -0.64
N PHE A 255 -4.31 3.70 -1.73
CA PHE A 255 -3.19 3.93 -2.64
C PHE A 255 -3.27 5.37 -3.11
N LEU A 256 -2.18 6.12 -2.95
CA LEU A 256 -2.06 7.44 -3.55
C LEU A 256 -1.66 7.26 -5.02
N VAL A 257 -2.42 7.85 -5.93
CA VAL A 257 -2.22 7.75 -7.37
C VAL A 257 -1.95 9.14 -7.92
N HIS A 258 -0.82 9.28 -8.61
CA HIS A 258 -0.50 10.46 -9.42
C HIS A 258 -0.69 10.11 -10.88
N ARG A 259 -1.51 10.90 -11.58
CA ARG A 259 -1.86 10.69 -12.99
C ARG A 259 -1.40 11.86 -13.82
N ASP A 260 -1.06 11.58 -15.06
CA ASP A 260 -0.89 12.61 -16.07
C ASP A 260 -2.25 13.32 -16.29
N ALA A 261 -2.25 14.65 -16.26
CA ALA A 261 -3.45 15.47 -16.25
C ALA A 261 -4.24 15.42 -17.58
N ASN A 262 -3.56 15.07 -18.67
CA ASN A 262 -4.09 15.05 -20.03
C ASN A 262 -4.58 13.65 -20.43
N THR A 263 -3.78 12.63 -20.14
CA THR A 263 -4.03 11.24 -20.54
C THR A 263 -4.72 10.42 -19.45
N HIS A 264 -4.73 10.92 -18.21
CA HIS A 264 -5.23 10.24 -17.02
C HIS A 264 -4.51 8.91 -16.70
N VAL A 265 -3.39 8.61 -17.36
CA VAL A 265 -2.61 7.41 -17.10
C VAL A 265 -1.89 7.54 -15.74
N PRO A 266 -1.93 6.53 -14.86
CA PRO A 266 -1.13 6.53 -13.64
C PRO A 266 0.37 6.64 -13.97
N MET A 267 1.03 7.63 -13.39
CA MET A 267 2.48 7.80 -13.46
C MET A 267 3.16 7.16 -12.25
N SER A 268 2.58 7.36 -11.05
CA SER A 268 3.09 6.83 -9.79
C SER A 268 1.95 6.38 -8.89
N ILE A 269 2.16 5.24 -8.20
CA ILE A 269 1.20 4.64 -7.28
C ILE A 269 1.93 4.26 -6.00
N ILE A 270 1.46 4.80 -4.87
CA ILE A 270 2.12 4.67 -3.56
C ILE A 270 1.14 4.01 -2.56
N PRO A 271 1.38 2.75 -2.14
CA PRO A 271 0.53 2.04 -1.19
C PRO A 271 0.43 2.73 0.18
N ALA A 272 -0.76 2.67 0.80
CA ALA A 272 -1.13 3.09 2.17
C ALA A 272 -0.14 2.67 3.25
N ASP A 273 0.12 1.38 3.18
CA ASP A 273 0.52 0.58 4.32
C ASP A 273 2.02 0.31 4.32
N TYR A 274 2.75 0.92 3.39
CA TYR A 274 4.20 0.90 3.43
C TYR A 274 4.64 2.02 4.38
N PRO A 275 5.28 1.71 5.52
CA PRO A 275 6.08 2.73 6.16
C PRO A 275 7.06 3.21 5.10
N LEU A 276 7.01 4.51 4.76
CA LEU A 276 8.18 5.17 4.20
C LEU A 276 9.23 5.08 5.30
N SER A 277 9.96 3.96 5.35
CA SER A 277 11.18 3.88 6.10
C SER A 277 12.00 5.04 5.58
N VAL A 278 12.16 6.04 6.44
CA VAL A 278 13.22 7.04 6.36
C VAL A 278 14.44 6.25 5.94
N LEU A 279 14.96 6.53 4.75
CA LEU A 279 16.33 6.18 4.43
C LEU A 279 17.13 6.93 5.49
N GLU A 280 17.38 6.28 6.63
CA GLU A 280 18.42 6.76 7.53
C GLU A 280 19.66 6.82 6.64
N PRO A 281 20.31 7.99 6.55
CA PRO A 281 21.58 8.05 5.84
C PRO A 281 22.42 6.93 6.42
N VAL A 282 22.91 6.06 5.53
CA VAL A 282 23.96 5.11 5.88
C VAL A 282 25.02 5.96 6.56
N LYS A 283 25.15 5.83 7.88
CA LYS A 283 26.30 6.38 8.56
C LYS A 283 27.45 5.66 7.89
N ASP A 284 28.25 6.43 7.14
CA ASP A 284 29.50 5.96 6.61
C ASP A 284 30.19 5.21 7.74
N ALA A 285 30.44 3.92 7.50
CA ALA A 285 31.24 3.12 8.40
C ALA A 285 32.58 3.82 8.47
N GLU A 286 32.81 4.57 9.56
CA GLU A 286 34.13 5.07 9.89
C GLU A 286 35.06 3.85 9.91
N GLN A 287 36.03 3.90 9.00
CA GLN A 287 37.07 2.93 8.82
C GLN A 287 37.77 2.63 10.15
N GLU A 288 37.86 1.34 10.45
CA GLU A 288 39.05 0.63 10.91
C GLU A 288 40.14 1.53 11.52
N GLY A 289 40.08 1.68 12.84
CA GLY A 289 41.27 1.97 13.63
C GLY A 289 42.11 0.69 13.73
N GLU A 290 43.25 0.73 13.07
CA GLU A 290 44.33 -0.25 13.07
C GLU A 290 44.68 -0.70 14.50
N GLY A 291 44.57 -2.01 14.76
CA GLY A 291 45.21 -2.62 15.92
C GLY A 291 46.68 -2.88 15.62
N GLU A 292 47.58 -2.16 16.28
CA GLU A 292 49.00 -2.46 16.29
C GLU A 292 49.26 -3.83 16.97
N PRO A 293 50.21 -4.65 16.48
CA PRO A 293 50.65 -5.85 17.16
C PRO A 293 51.60 -5.49 18.31
N GLU A 294 51.25 -5.85 19.54
CA GLU A 294 52.19 -5.81 20.67
C GLU A 294 53.26 -6.90 20.49
N ASP A 295 54.51 -6.43 20.36
CA ASP A 295 55.73 -7.22 20.38
C ASP A 295 55.86 -8.00 21.70
N GLN A 296 56.04 -9.32 21.61
CA GLN A 296 56.48 -10.15 22.72
C GLN A 296 57.99 -9.99 22.88
N LEU A 297 58.41 -9.30 23.95
CA LEU A 297 59.79 -9.31 24.43
C LEU A 297 60.03 -10.55 25.28
N GLU A 298 60.97 -11.38 24.81
CA GLU A 298 61.67 -12.40 25.59
C GLU A 298 62.48 -11.73 26.71
N GLU A 299 62.31 -12.19 27.96
CA GLU A 299 63.35 -12.06 28.99
C GLU A 299 63.67 -13.44 29.58
N ASP A 300 64.83 -13.93 29.17
CA ASP A 300 65.63 -14.93 29.88
C ASP A 300 66.15 -14.32 31.20
N VAL A 301 65.88 -14.97 32.35
CA VAL A 301 66.79 -14.91 33.50
C VAL A 301 66.76 -16.23 34.27
N GLY A 302 67.90 -16.94 34.24
CA GLY A 302 68.62 -17.50 35.39
C GLY A 302 67.93 -18.46 36.35
#